data_AF-A0A2U2BNN3-F1
#
_entry.id   AF-A0A2U2BNN3-F1
#
_cell.length_a   1.000
_cell.length_b   1.000
_cell.length_c   1.000
_cell.angle_alpha   90.00
_cell.angle_beta   90.00
_cell.angle_gamma   90.00
#
_symmetry.space_group_name_H-M   'P 1'
#
loop_
_entity.id
_entity.type
_entity.pdbx_description
1 polymer ?
#
loop_
_entity_poly.entity_id
_entity_poly.type
_entity_poly.pdbx_seq_one_letter_code
_entity_poly.pdbx_strand_id
1 'polypeptide(L)'
;MAEPLSELLRLRITPSQRQHLSEAAALAGLSSSEYARRLLTSSDSIKTELVALRHAIELLTEHQKTSIEALLLLRGIAPLEKIKEAHQRMSTLGYPPVYLED
;
A
#
# COMPACT_ATOMS: atom_id res chain seq x y z
N MET A 1 -14.15 -18.49 -27.38
CA MET A 1 -12.82 -19.05 -27.07
C MET A 1 -12.78 -19.27 -25.57
N ALA A 2 -12.54 -20.50 -25.12
CA ALA A 2 -12.66 -20.88 -23.72
C ALA A 2 -11.43 -20.40 -22.93
N GLU A 3 -11.64 -19.55 -21.93
CA GLU A 3 -10.63 -19.24 -20.92
C GLU A 3 -10.22 -20.56 -20.22
N PRO A 4 -8.91 -20.80 -19.99
CA PRO A 4 -8.46 -22.03 -19.38
C PRO A 4 -8.97 -22.09 -17.94
N LEU A 5 -9.72 -23.15 -17.64
CA LEU A 5 -10.34 -23.49 -16.35
C LEU A 5 -9.33 -23.77 -15.21
N SER A 6 -8.06 -23.37 -15.34
CA SER A 6 -6.98 -23.92 -14.51
C SER A 6 -7.02 -23.51 -13.05
N GLU A 7 -7.72 -22.44 -12.64
CA GLU A 7 -7.92 -22.13 -11.22
C GLU A 7 -9.28 -21.44 -10.97
N LEU A 8 -10.37 -22.21 -10.91
CA LEU A 8 -11.66 -21.71 -10.42
C LEU A 8 -11.57 -21.49 -8.89
N LEU A 9 -11.13 -20.30 -8.49
CA LEU A 9 -11.08 -19.87 -7.09
C LEU A 9 -12.50 -19.61 -6.58
N ARG A 10 -13.01 -20.51 -5.74
CA ARG A 10 -14.36 -20.41 -5.15
C ARG A 10 -14.31 -19.59 -3.86
N LEU A 11 -14.74 -18.33 -3.93
CA LEU A 11 -14.85 -17.46 -2.77
C LEU A 11 -16.20 -17.66 -2.06
N ARG A 12 -16.17 -17.99 -0.77
CA ARG A 12 -17.36 -17.93 0.08
C ARG A 12 -17.49 -16.52 0.63
N ILE A 13 -18.52 -15.81 0.18
CA ILE A 13 -18.82 -14.44 0.58
C ILE A 13 -20.29 -14.33 0.99
N THR A 14 -20.59 -13.41 1.91
CA THR A 14 -21.98 -13.11 2.28
C THR A 14 -22.69 -12.36 1.14
N PRO A 15 -24.04 -12.35 1.12
CA PRO A 15 -24.79 -11.57 0.12
C PRO A 15 -24.43 -10.08 0.13
N SER A 16 -24.20 -9.49 1.31
CA SER A 16 -23.75 -8.10 1.45
C SER A 16 -22.37 -7.85 0.86
N GLN A 17 -21.41 -8.75 1.11
CA GLN A 17 -20.07 -8.67 0.52
C GLN A 17 -20.11 -8.80 -1.01
N ARG A 18 -20.99 -9.67 -1.54
CA ARG A 18 -21.19 -9.81 -2.99
C ARG A 18 -21.73 -8.52 -3.60
N GLN A 19 -22.68 -7.86 -2.93
CA GLN A 19 -23.24 -6.60 -3.39
C GLN A 19 -22.16 -5.51 -3.46
N HIS A 20 -21.40 -5.31 -2.38
CA HIS A 20 -20.31 -4.32 -2.35
C HIS A 20 -19.22 -4.61 -3.40
N LEU A 21 -18.87 -5.88 -3.60
CA LEU A 21 -17.90 -6.26 -4.63
C LEU A 21 -18.44 -5.94 -6.04
N SER A 22 -19.72 -6.20 -6.29
CA SER A 22 -20.37 -5.87 -7.57
C SER A 22 -20.43 -4.36 -7.82
N GLU A 23 -20.75 -3.58 -6.78
CA GLU A 23 -20.78 -2.11 -6.86
C GLU A 23 -19.38 -1.55 -7.13
N ALA A 24 -18.37 -2.00 -6.39
CA ALA A 24 -16.99 -1.58 -6.57
C ALA A 24 -16.41 -2.00 -7.93
N ALA A 25 -16.77 -3.19 -8.42
CA ALA A 25 -16.39 -3.64 -9.76
C ALA A 25 -17.02 -2.78 -10.87
N ALA A 26 -18.30 -2.40 -10.72
CA ALA A 26 -19.00 -1.51 -11.64
C ALA A 26 -18.36 -0.11 -11.67
N LEU A 27 -17.98 0.44 -10.51
CA LEU A 27 -17.26 1.71 -10.42
C LEU A 27 -15.89 1.66 -11.09
N ALA A 28 -15.20 0.52 -11.01
CA ALA A 28 -13.91 0.30 -11.65
C ALA A 28 -14.02 -0.03 -13.15
N GLY A 29 -15.23 -0.21 -13.70
CA GLY A 29 -15.45 -0.64 -15.09
C GLY A 29 -14.96 -2.07 -15.37
N LEU A 30 -14.83 -2.91 -14.34
CA LEU A 30 -14.32 -4.26 -14.43
C LEU A 30 -15.43 -5.28 -14.18
N SER A 31 -15.26 -6.50 -14.69
CA SER A 31 -16.11 -7.61 -14.27
C SER A 31 -15.85 -7.95 -12.80
N SER A 32 -16.87 -8.40 -12.06
CA SER A 32 -16.72 -8.74 -10.63
C SER A 32 -15.64 -9.80 -10.39
N SER A 33 -15.44 -10.73 -11.31
CA SER A 33 -14.38 -11.75 -11.23
C SER A 33 -12.98 -11.16 -11.45
N GLU A 34 -12.82 -10.23 -12.39
CA GLU A 34 -11.56 -9.54 -12.62
C GLU A 34 -11.21 -8.58 -11.46
N TYR A 35 -12.20 -7.84 -10.96
CA TYR A 35 -12.05 -6.99 -9.79
C TYR A 35 -11.65 -7.79 -8.56
N ALA A 36 -12.30 -8.94 -8.31
CA ALA A 36 -11.95 -9.83 -7.21
C ALA A 36 -10.52 -10.38 -7.34
N ARG A 37 -10.10 -10.76 -8.55
CA ARG A 37 -8.72 -11.22 -8.81
C ARG A 37 -7.71 -10.12 -8.50
N ARG A 38 -7.92 -8.91 -9.01
CA ARG A 38 -7.06 -7.75 -8.72
C ARG A 38 -6.99 -7.44 -7.23
N LEU A 39 -8.14 -7.47 -6.55
CA LEU A 39 -8.23 -7.23 -5.11
C LEU A 39 -7.48 -8.29 -4.30
N LEU A 40 -7.57 -9.57 -4.68
CA LEU A 40 -6.82 -10.64 -4.02
C LEU A 40 -5.31 -10.47 -4.23
N THR A 41 -4.88 -10.26 -5.48
CA THR A 41 -3.46 -10.03 -5.80
C THR A 41 -2.89 -8.79 -5.12
N SER A 42 -3.64 -7.69 -5.06
CA SER A 42 -3.20 -6.48 -4.38
C SER A 42 -3.23 -6.66 -2.86
N SER A 43 -4.19 -7.39 -2.31
CA SER A 43 -4.26 -7.65 -0.88
C SER A 43 -3.10 -8.50 -0.38
N ASP A 44 -2.64 -9.46 -1.17
CA ASP A 44 -1.47 -10.28 -0.82
C ASP A 44 -0.17 -9.47 -0.96
N SER A 45 -0.07 -8.58 -1.96
CA SER A 45 1.03 -7.60 -2.06
C SER A 45 1.06 -6.68 -0.83
N ILE A 46 -0.07 -6.06 -0.49
CA ILE A 46 -0.14 -5.12 0.65
C ILE A 46 0.13 -5.84 1.97
N LYS A 47 -0.41 -7.05 2.16
CA LYS A 47 -0.13 -7.84 3.37
C LYS A 47 1.34 -8.21 3.48
N THR A 48 1.97 -8.63 2.38
CA THR A 48 3.40 -8.97 2.39
C THR A 48 4.27 -7.76 2.65
N GLU A 49 3.96 -6.61 2.04
CA GLU A 49 4.62 -5.33 2.32
C GLU A 49 4.43 -4.88 3.77
N LEU A 50 3.22 -4.99 4.33
CA LEU A 50 2.95 -4.65 5.73
C LEU A 50 3.65 -5.60 6.71
N VAL A 51 3.76 -6.89 6.38
CA VAL A 51 4.53 -7.85 7.17
C VAL A 51 6.02 -7.52 7.12
N ALA A 52 6.56 -7.21 5.94
CA ALA A 52 7.94 -6.78 5.77
C ALA A 52 8.22 -5.47 6.54
N LEU A 53 7.30 -4.51 6.49
CA LEU A 53 7.38 -3.26 7.23
C LEU A 53 7.35 -3.49 8.74
N ARG A 54 6.45 -4.36 9.23
CA ARG A 54 6.40 -4.73 10.66
C ARG A 54 7.70 -5.39 11.11
N HIS A 55 8.23 -6.33 10.34
CA HIS A 55 9.52 -6.96 10.63
C HIS A 55 10.67 -5.93 10.61
N ALA A 56 10.66 -4.98 9.67
CA ALA A 56 11.65 -3.90 9.64
C ALA A 56 11.58 -3.01 10.89
N ILE A 57 10.37 -2.70 11.37
CA ILE A 57 10.16 -1.93 12.61
C ILE A 57 10.61 -2.71 13.85
N GLU A 58 10.39 -4.03 13.88
CA GLU A 58 10.83 -4.90 14.98
C GLU A 58 12.37 -4.97 15.09
N LEU A 59 13.08 -4.82 13.96
CA LEU A 59 14.55 -4.77 13.93
C LEU A 59 15.13 -3.42 14.42
N LEU A 60 14.31 -2.39 14.55
CA LEU A 60 14.76 -1.09 15.05
C LEU A 60 14.93 -1.10 16.56
N THR A 61 15.99 -0.45 17.03
CA THR A 61 16.16 -0.14 18.46
C THR A 61 15.12 0.89 18.92
N GLU A 62 14.77 0.91 20.20
CA GLU A 62 13.80 1.88 20.76
C GLU A 62 14.17 3.33 20.44
N HIS A 63 15.45 3.68 20.50
CA HIS A 63 15.95 5.01 20.14
C HIS A 63 15.69 5.37 18.66
N GLN A 64 15.85 4.40 17.75
CA GLN A 64 15.56 4.60 16.33
C GLN A 64 14.06 4.75 16.08
N LYS A 65 13.21 4.00 16.79
CA LYS A 65 11.75 4.14 16.71
C LYS A 65 11.29 5.54 17.11
N THR A 66 11.75 6.03 18.28
CA THR A 66 11.41 7.38 18.75
C THR A 66 11.92 8.46 17.80
N SER A 67 13.10 8.27 17.21
CA SER A 67 13.66 9.22 16.24
C SER A 67 12.84 9.28 14.95
N ILE A 68 12.41 8.13 14.43
CA ILE A 68 11.54 8.06 13.25
C ILE A 68 10.18 8.68 13.53
N GLU A 69 9.59 8.39 14.69
CA GLU A 69 8.30 8.96 15.10
C GLU A 69 8.36 10.49 15.18
N ALA A 70 9.39 11.04 15.81
CA ALA A 70 9.61 12.49 15.88
C ALA A 70 9.77 13.11 14.49
N LEU A 71 10.51 12.45 13.58
CA LEU A 71 10.68 12.91 12.19
C LEU A 71 9.36 12.87 11.40
N LEU A 72 8.51 11.86 11.61
CA LEU A 72 7.20 11.77 10.98
C LEU A 72 6.24 12.87 11.48
N LEU A 73 6.25 13.14 12.78
CA LEU A 73 5.48 14.24 13.37
C LEU A 73 5.95 15.60 12.85
N LEU A 74 7.27 15.83 12.81
CA LEU A 74 7.86 17.04 12.24
C LEU A 74 7.49 17.21 10.77
N ARG A 75 7.47 16.12 9.99
CA ARG A 75 7.04 16.16 8.59
C ARG A 75 5.56 16.56 8.44
N GLY A 76 4.69 16.12 9.34
CA GLY A 76 3.26 16.46 9.30
C GLY A 76 2.97 17.95 9.56
N ILE A 77 3.85 18.63 10.28
CA ILE A 77 3.70 20.06 10.63
C ILE A 77 4.57 21.00 9.80
N ALA A 78 5.59 20.48 9.10
CA ALA A 78 6.52 21.29 8.34
C ALA A 78 5.91 21.78 7.02
N PRO A 79 6.24 23.01 6.58
CA PRO A 79 5.82 23.49 5.27
C PRO A 79 6.49 22.69 4.15
N LEU A 80 5.76 22.49 3.05
CA LEU A 80 6.19 21.66 1.91
C LEU A 80 7.56 22.09 1.35
N GLU A 81 7.86 23.39 1.36
CA GLU A 81 9.15 23.95 0.92
C GLU A 81 10.33 23.40 1.74
N LYS A 82 10.17 23.28 3.06
CA LYS A 82 11.20 22.76 3.97
C LYS A 82 11.36 21.25 3.82
N ILE A 83 10.29 20.53 3.51
CA ILE A 83 10.32 19.11 3.20
C ILE A 83 11.08 18.87 1.88
N LYS A 84 10.82 19.70 0.85
CA LYS A 84 11.55 19.66 -0.42
C LYS A 84 13.04 19.95 -0.24
N GLU A 85 13.40 20.96 0.55
CA GLU A 85 14.79 21.30 0.89
C GLU A 85 15.48 20.13 1.62
N ALA A 86 14.79 19.49 2.58
CA ALA A 86 15.30 18.32 3.29
C ALA A 86 15.52 17.13 2.35
N HIS A 87 14.56 16.82 1.46
CA HIS A 87 14.70 15.76 0.46
C HIS A 87 15.83 16.03 -0.54
N GLN A 88 16.03 17.27 -0.97
CA GLN A 88 17.16 17.65 -1.82
C GLN A 88 18.50 17.39 -1.12
N ARG A 89 18.62 17.76 0.16
CA ARG A 89 19.82 17.46 0.97
C ARG A 89 20.04 15.96 1.17
N MET A 90 18.98 15.20 1.42
CA MET A 90 19.07 13.74 1.54
C MET A 90 19.53 13.10 0.23
N SER A 91 19.05 13.60 -0.91
CA SER A 91 19.50 13.16 -2.24
C SER A 91 20.99 13.42 -2.46
N THR A 92 21.51 14.57 -2.04
CA THR A 92 22.97 14.85 -2.12
C THR A 92 23.82 13.92 -1.24
N LEU A 93 23.22 13.33 -0.19
CA LEU A 93 23.87 12.36 0.68
C LEU A 93 23.72 10.91 0.18
N GLY A 94 23.11 10.70 -0.99
CA GLY A 94 22.91 9.37 -1.59
C GLY A 94 21.63 8.65 -1.15
N TYR A 95 20.71 9.33 -0.47
CA TYR A 95 19.41 8.78 -0.08
C TYR A 95 18.33 9.29 -1.06
N PRO A 96 17.85 8.45 -2.00
CA PRO A 96 16.84 8.88 -2.96
C PRO A 96 15.51 9.18 -2.26
N PRO A 97 14.77 10.22 -2.69
CA PRO A 97 13.46 10.51 -2.14
C PRO A 97 12.49 9.38 -2.48
N VAL A 98 11.71 8.93 -1.49
CA VAL A 98 10.53 8.09 -1.76
C VAL A 98 9.51 8.98 -2.44
N TYR A 99 9.19 8.68 -3.71
CA TYR A 99 8.28 9.46 -4.54
C TYR A 99 6.99 9.76 -3.78
N LEU A 100 6.72 11.04 -3.56
CA LEU A 100 5.41 11.56 -3.21
C LEU A 100 4.73 11.84 -4.54
N GLU A 101 3.70 11.07 -4.90
CA GLU A 101 2.82 11.49 -5.97
C GLU A 101 2.15 12.81 -5.56
N ASP A 102 2.12 13.75 -6.52
CA ASP A 102 1.63 15.13 -6.39
C ASP A 102 0.13 15.22 -6.10
#